data_AF-W2YPZ0-F1
#
_entry.id   AF-W2YPZ0-F1
#
_cell.length_a   1.000
_cell.length_b   1.000
_cell.length_c   1.000
_cell.angle_alpha   90.00
_cell.angle_beta   90.00
_cell.angle_gamma   90.00
#
_symmetry.space_group_name_H-M   'P 1'
#
loop_
_entity.id
_entity.type
_entity.pdbx_description
1 polymer ?
#
loop_
_entity_poly.entity_id
_entity_poly.type
_entity_poly.pdbx_seq_one_letter_code
_entity_poly.pdbx_strand_id
1 'polypeptide(L)'
;MLRSWLSAVCYTVLILAVFNAGHFAAADEWDTKVDEIMANFSSVDIVGQMTQIAGYGLINSTYQLDEEAVRDFAKYHVGSYLSPPMSSLGEIDGKWGWTTAQMREFVAGIQKIAMEENGGHPMVYGTDSAHGNALVTDTVFFGQQINGAATFNPDLLYEQGRITARDTLAAGIPWIFDPVLDIMHSPLWPRVYETFGEDPHLASVMGAAVVRGIQSYNESAACMKHWIAYAWNPTGHDKDGVTMSDFDLLNTYFPSFKAAVDVGLLT
;
A
#
# COMPACT_ATOMS: atom_id res chain seq x y z
N MET A 1 31.08 1.14 -44.66
CA MET A 1 30.90 0.41 -43.38
C MET A 1 31.02 1.37 -42.17
N LEU A 2 30.22 2.43 -42.12
CA LEU A 2 30.29 3.46 -41.05
C LEU A 2 28.92 3.90 -40.51
N ARG A 3 27.85 3.13 -40.81
CA ARG A 3 26.46 3.49 -40.44
C ARG A 3 25.83 2.63 -39.33
N SER A 4 26.51 1.61 -38.80
CA SER A 4 25.91 0.70 -37.79
C SER A 4 26.28 1.00 -36.33
N TRP A 5 27.28 1.83 -36.08
CA TRP A 5 27.76 2.10 -34.71
C TRP A 5 26.98 3.23 -34.01
N LEU A 6 26.48 4.21 -34.76
CA LEU A 6 25.66 5.30 -34.21
C LEU A 6 24.32 4.78 -33.66
N SER A 7 23.71 3.79 -34.30
CA SER A 7 22.47 3.19 -33.83
C SER A 7 22.68 2.45 -32.49
N ALA A 8 23.77 1.70 -32.35
CA ALA A 8 24.08 0.96 -31.12
C ALA A 8 24.37 1.90 -29.94
N VAL A 9 25.09 3.01 -30.17
CA VAL A 9 25.33 4.02 -29.13
C VAL A 9 24.03 4.73 -28.74
N CYS A 10 23.15 5.05 -29.69
CA CYS A 10 21.83 5.63 -29.38
C CYS A 10 20.94 4.69 -28.56
N TYR A 11 20.93 3.38 -28.83
CA TYR A 11 20.18 2.42 -28.00
C TYR A 11 20.77 2.27 -26.59
N THR A 12 22.09 2.32 -26.45
CA THR A 12 22.74 2.19 -25.13
C THR A 12 22.50 3.42 -24.25
N VAL A 13 22.49 4.62 -24.84
CA VAL A 13 22.19 5.88 -24.14
C VAL A 13 20.69 5.98 -23.80
N LEU A 14 19.79 5.47 -24.65
CA LEU A 14 18.35 5.46 -24.35
C LEU A 14 18.02 4.50 -23.19
N ILE A 15 18.70 3.35 -23.11
CA ILE A 15 18.52 2.39 -22.01
C ILE A 15 18.99 2.99 -20.69
N LEU A 16 20.13 3.69 -20.67
CA LEU A 16 20.63 4.36 -19.46
C LEU A 16 19.75 5.54 -19.00
N ALA A 17 19.05 6.21 -19.92
CA ALA A 17 18.13 7.30 -19.57
C ALA A 17 16.79 6.79 -19.01
N VAL A 18 16.33 5.61 -19.44
CA VAL A 18 15.07 5.00 -18.95
C VAL A 18 15.21 4.46 -17.52
N PHE A 19 16.41 4.01 -17.12
CA PHE A 19 16.67 3.59 -15.72
C PHE A 19 16.83 4.76 -14.74
N ASN A 20 16.98 6.00 -15.22
CA ASN A 20 17.20 7.18 -14.38
C ASN A 20 15.95 8.06 -14.20
N ALA A 21 14.79 7.57 -14.68
CA ALA A 21 13.52 8.30 -14.63
C ALA A 21 12.78 8.18 -13.28
N GLY A 22 13.36 7.50 -12.28
CA GLY A 22 12.92 7.58 -10.89
C GLY A 22 13.86 8.50 -10.11
N HIS A 23 13.62 9.81 -10.14
CA HIS A 23 14.22 10.72 -9.16
C HIS A 23 13.53 10.50 -7.81
N PHE A 24 13.80 9.37 -7.16
CA PHE A 24 13.77 9.36 -5.71
C PHE A 24 15.01 10.14 -5.27
N ALA A 25 14.87 11.11 -4.37
CA ALA A 25 16.06 11.77 -3.80
C ALA A 25 16.99 10.67 -3.24
N ALA A 26 18.30 10.85 -3.38
CA ALA A 26 19.27 9.88 -2.87
C ALA A 26 18.99 9.64 -1.38
N ALA A 27 19.09 8.38 -0.92
CA ALA A 27 18.83 8.01 0.47
C ALA A 27 19.53 8.98 1.45
N ASP A 28 20.78 9.35 1.14
CA ASP A 28 21.61 10.31 1.88
C ASP A 28 20.95 11.70 2.15
N GLU A 29 20.10 12.22 1.25
CA GLU A 29 19.41 13.51 1.44
C GLU A 29 18.25 13.37 2.43
N TRP A 30 17.48 12.28 2.31
CA TRP A 30 16.39 12.00 3.25
C TRP A 30 16.93 11.62 4.62
N ASP A 31 18.05 10.90 4.69
CA ASP A 31 18.69 10.50 5.94
C ASP A 31 19.06 11.70 6.81
N THR A 32 19.65 12.75 6.21
CA THR A 32 19.99 13.98 6.97
C THR A 32 18.74 14.64 7.53
N LYS A 33 17.66 14.73 6.74
CA LYS A 33 16.39 15.32 7.18
C LYS A 33 15.72 14.47 8.26
N VAL A 34 15.77 13.15 8.14
CA VAL A 34 15.25 12.21 9.14
C VAL A 34 16.04 12.36 10.43
N ASP A 35 17.36 12.42 10.38
CA ASP A 35 18.23 12.61 11.54
C ASP A 35 17.92 13.93 12.26
N GLU A 36 17.73 15.02 11.52
CA GLU A 36 17.35 16.32 12.09
C GLU A 36 15.97 16.29 12.78
N ILE A 37 14.99 15.61 12.19
CA ILE A 37 13.66 15.43 12.80
C ILE A 37 13.77 14.57 14.07
N MET A 38 14.42 13.40 13.96
CA MET A 38 14.57 12.43 15.04
C MET A 38 15.38 12.97 16.22
N ALA A 39 16.38 13.83 15.97
CA ALA A 39 17.15 14.50 17.01
C ALA A 39 16.30 15.44 17.88
N ASN A 40 15.15 15.91 17.38
CA ASN A 40 14.23 16.77 18.10
C ASN A 40 13.02 16.02 18.70
N PHE A 41 12.89 14.72 18.44
CA PHE A 41 11.81 13.90 18.98
C PHE A 41 12.06 13.49 20.42
N SER A 42 11.04 13.65 21.26
CA SER A 42 10.94 12.97 22.54
C SER A 42 10.56 11.49 22.35
N SER A 43 10.63 10.70 23.43
CA SER A 43 10.13 9.31 23.39
C SER A 43 8.63 9.24 23.07
N VAL A 44 7.85 10.26 23.42
CA VAL A 44 6.42 10.33 23.09
C VAL A 44 6.24 10.56 21.60
N ASP A 45 7.03 11.44 20.99
CA ASP A 45 7.01 11.66 19.54
C ASP A 45 7.33 10.38 18.77
N ILE A 46 8.39 9.66 19.18
CA ILE A 46 8.79 8.40 18.55
C ILE A 46 7.67 7.36 18.63
N VAL A 47 7.12 7.13 19.83
CA VAL A 47 6.02 6.17 20.02
C VAL A 47 4.78 6.60 19.24
N GLY A 48 4.47 7.90 19.21
CA GLY A 48 3.39 8.47 18.43
C GLY A 48 3.55 8.18 16.94
N GLN A 49 4.72 8.46 16.37
CA GLN A 49 5.01 8.19 14.96
C GLN A 49 4.97 6.69 14.61
N MET A 50 5.24 5.81 15.58
CA MET A 50 5.09 4.35 15.45
C MET A 50 3.66 3.83 15.71
N THR A 51 2.71 4.71 16.01
CA THR A 51 1.33 4.35 16.31
C THR A 51 0.43 4.62 15.12
N GLN A 52 -0.39 3.63 14.78
CA GLN A 52 -1.42 3.73 13.74
C GLN A 52 -2.82 3.52 14.33
N ILE A 53 -3.74 4.45 14.07
CA ILE A 53 -5.12 4.43 14.61
C ILE A 53 -6.13 4.18 13.51
N ALA A 54 -7.10 3.30 13.78
CA ALA A 54 -8.13 2.97 12.80
C ALA A 54 -9.20 4.08 12.69
N GLY A 55 -9.48 4.52 11.46
CA GLY A 55 -10.37 5.64 11.15
C GLY A 55 -11.84 5.40 11.51
N TYR A 56 -12.29 4.15 11.59
CA TYR A 56 -13.65 3.83 12.06
C TYR A 56 -13.87 4.17 13.54
N GLY A 57 -12.81 4.38 14.33
CA GLY A 57 -12.91 4.87 15.71
C GLY A 57 -12.97 6.41 15.81
N LEU A 58 -12.91 7.12 14.68
CA LEU A 58 -12.81 8.58 14.61
C LEU A 58 -14.06 9.22 13.99
N ILE A 59 -15.20 8.53 14.11
CA ILE A 59 -16.50 9.02 13.67
C ILE A 59 -17.42 9.18 14.86
N ASN A 60 -18.15 10.28 14.88
CA ASN A 60 -19.16 10.54 15.90
C ASN A 60 -20.50 9.87 15.56
N SER A 61 -21.48 10.02 16.44
CA SER A 61 -22.83 9.43 16.26
C SER A 61 -23.60 9.94 15.04
N THR A 62 -23.12 11.01 14.38
CA THR A 62 -23.71 11.58 13.15
C THR A 62 -22.95 11.20 11.89
N TYR A 63 -22.03 10.23 11.99
CA TYR A 63 -21.22 9.74 10.87
C TYR A 63 -20.34 10.84 10.25
N GLN A 64 -19.87 11.76 11.08
CA GLN A 64 -18.91 12.82 10.75
C GLN A 64 -17.62 12.59 11.54
N LEU A 65 -16.53 13.25 11.14
CA LEU A 65 -15.27 13.23 11.87
C LEU A 65 -15.49 13.64 13.34
N ASP A 66 -15.02 12.81 14.26
CA ASP A 66 -14.94 13.14 15.68
C ASP A 66 -13.65 13.92 15.94
N GLU A 67 -13.71 15.25 15.82
CA GLU A 67 -12.53 16.11 15.99
C GLU A 67 -11.93 16.03 17.40
N GLU A 68 -12.73 15.76 18.43
CA GLU A 68 -12.25 15.63 19.81
C GLU A 68 -11.40 14.35 19.94
N ALA A 69 -11.90 13.23 19.44
CA ALA A 69 -11.15 11.97 19.40
C ALA A 69 -9.83 12.13 18.63
N VAL A 70 -9.85 12.81 17.48
CA VAL A 70 -8.62 13.08 16.71
C VAL A 70 -7.63 13.93 17.49
N ARG A 71 -8.08 15.03 18.14
CA ARG A 71 -7.20 15.86 18.97
C ARG A 71 -6.57 15.07 20.11
N ASP A 72 -7.32 14.16 20.72
CA ASP A 72 -6.79 13.33 21.80
C ASP A 72 -5.67 12.41 21.34
N PHE A 73 -5.77 11.82 20.15
CA PHE A 73 -4.66 11.07 19.55
C PHE A 73 -3.52 11.99 19.08
N ALA A 74 -3.83 13.15 18.51
CA ALA A 74 -2.84 14.08 17.97
C ALA A 74 -1.91 14.66 19.05
N LYS A 75 -2.40 14.86 20.29
CA LYS A 75 -1.58 15.23 21.46
C LYS A 75 -0.49 14.22 21.80
N TYR A 76 -0.65 12.96 21.37
CA TYR A 76 0.36 11.90 21.49
C TYR A 76 1.16 11.71 20.21
N HIS A 77 1.08 12.68 19.28
CA HIS A 77 1.88 12.70 18.05
C HIS A 77 1.70 11.45 17.18
N VAL A 78 0.49 10.88 17.16
CA VAL A 78 0.13 9.73 16.31
C VAL A 78 0.50 10.02 14.85
N GLY A 79 1.33 9.15 14.26
CA GLY A 79 1.90 9.35 12.93
C GLY A 79 1.08 8.76 11.80
N SER A 80 0.18 7.82 12.07
CA SER A 80 -0.61 7.18 11.01
C SER A 80 -2.05 6.89 11.40
N TYR A 81 -2.90 6.90 10.39
CA TYR A 81 -4.29 6.49 10.48
C TYR A 81 -4.60 5.51 9.34
N LEU A 82 -5.58 4.63 9.51
CA LEU A 82 -5.92 3.66 8.46
C LEU A 82 -7.40 3.41 8.27
N SER A 83 -7.71 2.88 7.08
CA SER A 83 -9.03 2.43 6.62
C SER A 83 -10.06 3.57 6.58
N PRO A 84 -11.01 3.57 5.63
CA PRO A 84 -12.15 4.45 5.76
C PRO A 84 -12.94 4.05 7.01
N PRO A 85 -13.72 4.96 7.58
CA PRO A 85 -14.77 4.56 8.49
C PRO A 85 -15.74 3.68 7.71
N MET A 86 -15.56 2.37 7.86
CA MET A 86 -16.44 1.41 7.25
C MET A 86 -17.79 1.48 7.96
N SER A 87 -18.83 1.18 7.21
CA SER A 87 -20.15 0.86 7.71
C SER A 87 -20.08 -0.46 8.53
N SER A 88 -19.46 -0.44 9.71
CA SER A 88 -19.78 -1.43 10.76
C SER A 88 -21.20 -1.20 11.30
N LEU A 89 -21.80 -0.06 10.94
CA LEU A 89 -23.14 0.39 11.30
C LEU A 89 -24.22 0.01 10.27
N GLY A 90 -23.85 -0.55 9.12
CA GLY A 90 -24.80 -0.80 8.02
C GLY A 90 -25.17 0.48 7.25
N GLU A 91 -26.34 0.50 6.63
CA GLU A 91 -26.86 1.67 5.91
C GLU A 91 -27.08 2.85 6.86
N ILE A 92 -26.53 4.02 6.52
CA ILE A 92 -26.76 5.27 7.24
C ILE A 92 -27.38 6.26 6.25
N ASP A 93 -28.61 6.70 6.52
CA ASP A 93 -29.34 7.68 5.70
C ASP A 93 -29.35 7.37 4.20
N GLY A 94 -29.54 6.10 3.81
CA GLY A 94 -29.55 5.69 2.41
C GLY A 94 -28.17 5.41 1.80
N LYS A 95 -27.10 5.49 2.59
CA LYS A 95 -25.71 5.36 2.12
C LYS A 95 -25.02 4.17 2.77
N TRP A 96 -24.28 3.42 1.96
CA TRP A 96 -23.53 2.22 2.37
C TRP A 96 -22.02 2.47 2.54
N GLY A 97 -21.56 3.65 2.16
CA GLY A 97 -20.15 4.03 2.19
C GLY A 97 -19.99 5.51 1.85
N TRP A 98 -18.74 5.93 1.77
CA TRP A 98 -18.38 7.30 1.40
C TRP A 98 -17.92 7.39 -0.05
N THR A 99 -18.18 8.54 -0.66
CA THR A 99 -17.57 8.91 -1.94
C THR A 99 -16.11 9.30 -1.73
N THR A 100 -15.36 9.34 -2.82
CA THR A 100 -13.98 9.84 -2.88
C THR A 100 -13.86 11.24 -2.28
N ALA A 101 -14.83 12.13 -2.55
CA ALA A 101 -14.84 13.49 -2.01
C ALA A 101 -15.02 13.53 -0.49
N GLN A 102 -15.94 12.72 0.04
CA GLN A 102 -16.18 12.62 1.49
C GLN A 102 -14.96 12.05 2.21
N MET A 103 -14.33 11.01 1.64
CA MET A 103 -13.10 10.44 2.21
C MET A 103 -11.96 11.46 2.22
N ARG A 104 -11.78 12.23 1.13
CA ARG A 104 -10.77 13.30 1.08
C ARG A 104 -10.99 14.36 2.15
N GLU A 105 -12.23 14.78 2.36
CA GLU A 105 -12.56 15.76 3.40
C GLU A 105 -12.21 15.24 4.80
N PHE A 106 -12.54 13.98 5.07
CA PHE A 106 -12.20 13.31 6.33
C PHE A 106 -10.69 13.23 6.57
N VAL A 107 -9.92 12.74 5.59
CA VAL A 107 -8.46 12.63 5.69
C VAL A 107 -7.82 14.02 5.86
N ALA A 108 -8.31 15.02 5.13
CA ALA A 108 -7.84 16.40 5.25
C ALA A 108 -8.14 17.00 6.64
N GLY A 109 -9.30 16.68 7.22
CA GLY A 109 -9.66 17.08 8.58
C GLY A 109 -8.70 16.50 9.62
N ILE A 110 -8.40 15.20 9.52
CA ILE A 110 -7.42 14.55 10.41
C ILE A 110 -6.02 15.17 10.23
N GLN A 111 -5.57 15.35 8.98
CA GLN A 111 -4.28 15.96 8.68
C GLN A 111 -4.15 17.35 9.33
N LYS A 112 -5.18 18.18 9.16
CA LYS A 112 -5.21 19.54 9.71
C LYS A 112 -5.10 19.51 11.23
N ILE A 113 -5.93 18.73 11.91
CA ILE A 113 -5.93 18.63 13.37
C ILE A 113 -4.59 18.08 13.88
N ALA A 114 -4.08 17.02 13.26
CA ALA A 114 -2.80 16.42 13.63
C ALA A 114 -1.69 17.47 13.59
N MET A 115 -1.56 18.19 12.47
CA MET A 115 -0.54 19.23 12.30
C MET A 115 -0.72 20.44 13.23
N GLU A 116 -1.95 20.81 13.58
CA GLU A 116 -2.23 21.86 14.56
C GLU A 116 -1.75 21.49 15.97
N GLU A 117 -1.90 20.23 16.39
CA GLU A 117 -1.61 19.77 17.75
C GLU A 117 -0.17 19.27 17.94
N ASN A 118 0.44 18.68 16.90
CA ASN A 118 1.71 17.95 17.01
C ASN A 118 2.96 18.75 16.55
N GLY A 119 2.83 20.07 16.41
CA GLY A 119 3.91 20.95 15.96
C GLY A 119 4.15 20.93 14.45
N GLY A 120 3.16 20.51 13.65
CA GLY A 120 3.21 20.57 12.19
C GLY A 120 3.75 19.30 11.50
N HIS A 121 3.92 18.21 12.22
CA HIS A 121 4.35 16.93 11.64
C HIS A 121 3.18 16.29 10.89
N PRO A 122 3.33 15.96 9.59
CA PRO A 122 2.26 15.35 8.83
C PRO A 122 2.00 13.91 9.28
N MET A 123 0.74 13.46 9.23
CA MET A 123 0.41 12.05 9.35
C MET A 123 0.40 11.36 7.98
N VAL A 124 0.47 10.04 7.97
CA VAL A 124 0.24 9.21 6.77
C VAL A 124 -1.05 8.39 6.92
N TYR A 125 -1.90 8.43 5.91
CA TYR A 125 -3.15 7.66 5.88
C TYR A 125 -3.00 6.42 5.01
N GLY A 126 -3.38 5.25 5.54
CA GLY A 126 -3.33 3.96 4.86
C GLY A 126 -4.70 3.36 4.55
N THR A 127 -4.82 2.54 3.51
CA THR A 127 -6.07 1.82 3.22
C THR A 127 -5.88 0.55 2.39
N ASP A 128 -6.80 -0.41 2.52
CA ASP A 128 -6.83 -1.65 1.75
C ASP A 128 -7.50 -1.46 0.37
N SER A 129 -6.83 -0.74 -0.54
CA SER A 129 -7.23 -0.67 -1.95
C SER A 129 -6.71 -1.89 -2.76
N ALA A 130 -7.08 -3.10 -2.35
CA ALA A 130 -6.46 -4.35 -2.84
C ALA A 130 -6.85 -4.78 -4.27
N HIS A 131 -7.94 -4.24 -4.83
CA HIS A 131 -8.40 -4.54 -6.19
C HIS A 131 -9.07 -3.30 -6.81
N GLY A 132 -8.35 -2.17 -6.78
CA GLY A 132 -8.94 -0.84 -6.90
C GLY A 132 -9.27 -0.26 -5.52
N ASN A 133 -9.65 1.02 -5.46
CA ASN A 133 -10.06 1.65 -4.21
C ASN A 133 -11.50 1.27 -3.82
N ALA A 134 -11.71 -0.04 -3.62
CA ALA A 134 -13.01 -0.69 -3.44
C ALA A 134 -13.74 -0.29 -2.14
N LEU A 135 -13.12 0.53 -1.29
CA LEU A 135 -13.68 0.99 -0.02
C LEU A 135 -14.38 2.35 -0.09
N VAL A 136 -14.41 2.97 -1.28
CA VAL A 136 -15.22 4.16 -1.58
C VAL A 136 -16.14 3.88 -2.77
N THR A 137 -17.26 4.59 -2.87
CA THR A 137 -18.39 4.17 -3.71
C THR A 137 -18.30 4.56 -5.19
N ASP A 138 -17.38 5.44 -5.57
CA ASP A 138 -17.32 6.09 -6.89
C ASP A 138 -15.97 5.89 -7.61
N THR A 139 -15.33 4.74 -7.36
CA THR A 139 -14.02 4.35 -7.92
C THR A 139 -14.11 3.10 -8.78
N VAL A 140 -13.00 2.76 -9.45
CA VAL A 140 -12.90 1.55 -10.25
C VAL A 140 -12.67 0.33 -9.36
N PHE A 141 -13.47 -0.72 -9.59
CA PHE A 141 -13.29 -2.05 -9.02
C PHE A 141 -12.68 -2.98 -10.07
N PHE A 142 -11.59 -3.64 -9.74
CA PHE A 142 -10.97 -4.69 -10.55
C PHE A 142 -11.36 -6.07 -10.05
N GLY A 143 -11.08 -7.09 -10.87
CA GLY A 143 -11.03 -8.46 -10.38
C GLY A 143 -9.97 -8.60 -9.30
N GLN A 144 -10.10 -9.64 -8.47
CA GLN A 144 -9.11 -9.92 -7.44
C GLN A 144 -7.78 -10.36 -8.08
N GLN A 145 -6.70 -10.40 -7.30
CA GLN A 145 -5.37 -10.68 -7.83
C GLN A 145 -5.28 -12.04 -8.53
N ILE A 146 -6.06 -13.05 -8.10
CA ILE A 146 -6.13 -14.34 -8.78
C ILE A 146 -6.72 -14.23 -10.19
N ASN A 147 -7.67 -13.30 -10.40
CA ASN A 147 -8.22 -13.00 -11.71
C ASN A 147 -7.19 -12.27 -12.58
N GLY A 148 -6.45 -11.33 -12.00
CA GLY A 148 -5.34 -10.66 -12.67
C GLY A 148 -4.26 -11.66 -13.11
N ALA A 149 -3.85 -12.57 -12.22
CA ALA A 149 -2.87 -13.61 -12.49
C ALA A 149 -3.31 -14.53 -13.64
N ALA A 150 -4.59 -14.90 -13.70
CA ALA A 150 -5.14 -15.74 -14.77
C ALA A 150 -5.04 -15.11 -16.18
N THR A 151 -4.76 -13.81 -16.29
CA THR A 151 -4.49 -13.15 -17.57
C THR A 151 -3.08 -13.41 -18.10
N PHE A 152 -2.13 -13.80 -17.23
CA PHE A 152 -0.70 -13.87 -17.52
C PHE A 152 -0.14 -12.58 -18.15
N ASN A 153 -0.75 -11.42 -17.86
CA ASN A 153 -0.39 -10.14 -18.44
C ASN A 153 0.04 -9.12 -17.37
N PRO A 154 1.35 -8.97 -17.10
CA PRO A 154 1.84 -8.02 -16.10
C PRO A 154 1.58 -6.56 -16.46
N ASP A 155 1.41 -6.21 -17.74
CA ASP A 155 1.09 -4.82 -18.13
C ASP A 155 -0.33 -4.44 -17.67
N LEU A 156 -1.27 -5.40 -17.65
CA LEU A 156 -2.60 -5.18 -17.06
C LEU A 156 -2.53 -4.95 -15.54
N LEU A 157 -1.67 -5.68 -14.83
CA LEU A 157 -1.49 -5.51 -13.38
C LEU A 157 -0.79 -4.19 -13.04
N TYR A 158 0.14 -3.73 -13.90
CA TYR A 158 0.70 -2.39 -13.81
C TYR A 158 -0.39 -1.32 -13.94
N GLU A 159 -1.26 -1.40 -14.95
CA GLU A 159 -2.36 -0.46 -15.11
C GLU A 159 -3.39 -0.54 -13.98
N GLN A 160 -3.66 -1.74 -13.45
CA GLN A 160 -4.48 -1.92 -12.26
C GLN A 160 -3.88 -1.17 -11.06
N GLY A 161 -2.59 -1.37 -10.77
CA GLY A 161 -1.89 -0.65 -9.70
C GLY A 161 -1.92 0.87 -9.90
N ARG A 162 -1.69 1.35 -11.13
CA ARG A 162 -1.72 2.77 -11.47
C ARG A 162 -3.11 3.40 -11.28
N ILE A 163 -4.17 2.74 -11.75
CA ILE A 163 -5.54 3.24 -11.57
C ILE A 163 -5.96 3.20 -10.10
N THR A 164 -5.54 2.15 -9.37
CA THR A 164 -5.73 2.05 -7.93
C THR A 164 -5.10 3.25 -7.21
N ALA A 165 -3.82 3.54 -7.48
CA ALA A 165 -3.15 4.69 -6.88
C ALA A 165 -3.79 6.02 -7.23
N ARG A 166 -4.20 6.23 -8.48
CA ARG A 166 -4.95 7.43 -8.89
C ARG A 166 -6.21 7.63 -8.03
N ASP A 167 -7.03 6.59 -7.88
CA ASP A 167 -8.31 6.66 -7.17
C ASP A 167 -8.11 6.78 -5.65
N THR A 168 -7.08 6.13 -5.09
CA THR A 168 -6.76 6.20 -3.66
C THR A 168 -6.16 7.55 -3.28
N LEU A 169 -5.25 8.10 -4.10
CA LEU A 169 -4.76 9.46 -3.96
C LEU A 169 -5.88 10.49 -4.15
N ALA A 170 -6.85 10.23 -5.05
CA ALA A 170 -8.03 11.06 -5.22
C ALA A 170 -8.90 11.14 -3.94
N ALA A 171 -8.87 10.11 -3.09
CA ALA A 171 -9.48 10.09 -1.77
C ALA A 171 -8.60 10.68 -0.65
N GLY A 172 -7.42 11.21 -1.00
CA GLY A 172 -6.47 11.81 -0.05
C GLY A 172 -5.57 10.81 0.67
N ILE A 173 -5.55 9.54 0.24
CA ILE A 173 -4.85 8.45 0.92
C ILE A 173 -3.57 8.10 0.14
N PRO A 174 -2.38 8.34 0.69
CA PRO A 174 -1.12 8.06 -0.01
C PRO A 174 -0.61 6.62 0.19
N TRP A 175 -1.04 5.90 1.22
CA TRP A 175 -0.48 4.59 1.53
C TRP A 175 -1.47 3.47 1.22
N ILE A 176 -1.08 2.56 0.33
CA ILE A 176 -1.93 1.51 -0.21
C ILE A 176 -1.44 0.16 0.31
N PHE A 177 -2.31 -0.54 1.03
CA PHE A 177 -2.04 -1.88 1.56
C PHE A 177 -2.19 -2.94 0.45
N ASP A 178 -1.34 -2.91 -0.55
CA ASP A 178 -1.33 -3.82 -1.70
C ASP A 178 0.07 -3.85 -2.35
N PRO A 179 0.55 -4.98 -2.93
CA PRO A 179 -0.11 -6.27 -3.21
C PRO A 179 -0.07 -7.34 -2.10
N VAL A 180 -0.92 -8.37 -2.24
CA VAL A 180 -0.84 -9.61 -1.45
C VAL A 180 0.08 -10.60 -2.18
N LEU A 181 1.25 -10.83 -1.62
CA LEU A 181 2.33 -11.64 -2.21
C LEU A 181 2.43 -13.05 -1.63
N ASP A 182 1.44 -13.43 -0.82
CA ASP A 182 1.28 -14.80 -0.33
C ASP A 182 1.11 -15.81 -1.47
N ILE A 183 1.64 -17.01 -1.30
CA ILE A 183 1.49 -18.13 -2.25
C ILE A 183 0.40 -19.07 -1.74
N MET A 184 -0.65 -19.27 -2.55
CA MET A 184 -1.73 -20.18 -2.22
C MET A 184 -1.19 -21.60 -2.01
N HIS A 185 -1.35 -22.14 -0.79
CA HIS A 185 -1.04 -23.53 -0.49
C HIS A 185 -2.29 -24.41 -0.38
N SER A 186 -3.35 -23.89 0.24
CA SER A 186 -4.62 -24.60 0.43
C SER A 186 -5.78 -23.83 -0.19
N PRO A 187 -6.59 -24.45 -1.07
CA PRO A 187 -7.78 -23.79 -1.64
C PRO A 187 -8.90 -23.59 -0.61
N LEU A 188 -8.78 -24.18 0.59
CA LEU A 188 -9.72 -23.97 1.69
C LEU A 188 -9.48 -22.64 2.42
N TRP A 189 -8.33 -22.00 2.20
CA TRP A 189 -8.03 -20.73 2.82
C TRP A 189 -8.98 -19.63 2.33
N PRO A 190 -9.68 -18.91 3.23
CA PRO A 190 -10.67 -17.92 2.81
C PRO A 190 -10.10 -16.76 1.99
N ARG A 191 -8.78 -16.51 2.03
CA ARG A 191 -8.13 -15.40 1.33
C ARG A 191 -7.42 -15.80 0.04
N VAL A 192 -7.67 -17.01 -0.49
CA VAL A 192 -7.10 -17.51 -1.77
C VAL A 192 -7.24 -16.48 -2.90
N TYR A 193 -8.41 -15.86 -3.01
CA TYR A 193 -8.71 -14.94 -4.09
C TYR A 193 -7.82 -13.69 -4.09
N GLU A 194 -7.26 -13.32 -2.92
CA GLU A 194 -6.39 -12.17 -2.76
C GLU A 194 -4.98 -12.43 -3.33
N THR A 195 -4.59 -13.69 -3.55
CA THR A 195 -3.25 -14.04 -4.06
C THR A 195 -3.19 -14.06 -5.57
N PHE A 196 -1.98 -14.09 -6.13
CA PHE A 196 -1.75 -14.39 -7.55
C PHE A 196 -1.78 -15.90 -7.88
N GLY A 197 -2.21 -16.76 -6.94
CA GLY A 197 -2.27 -18.21 -7.10
C GLY A 197 -1.14 -18.96 -6.37
N GLU A 198 -0.84 -20.16 -6.84
CA GLU A 198 0.08 -21.13 -6.19
C GLU A 198 1.52 -21.07 -6.69
N ASP A 199 1.80 -20.30 -7.76
CA ASP A 199 3.12 -20.28 -8.38
C ASP A 199 3.95 -19.06 -7.92
N PRO A 200 5.10 -19.27 -7.25
CA PRO A 200 5.98 -18.19 -6.79
C PRO A 200 6.47 -17.28 -7.92
N HIS A 201 6.73 -17.83 -9.11
CA HIS A 201 7.24 -17.04 -10.23
C HIS A 201 6.17 -16.08 -10.76
N LEU A 202 4.94 -16.57 -10.99
CA LEU A 202 3.81 -15.76 -11.41
C LEU A 202 3.51 -14.66 -10.39
N ALA A 203 3.46 -15.00 -9.10
CA ALA A 203 3.25 -14.03 -8.02
C ALA A 203 4.35 -12.95 -7.99
N SER A 204 5.61 -13.34 -8.22
CA SER A 204 6.74 -12.39 -8.30
C SER A 204 6.58 -11.42 -9.47
N VAL A 205 6.24 -11.91 -10.66
CA VAL A 205 6.08 -11.09 -11.87
C VAL A 205 4.88 -10.14 -11.74
N MET A 206 3.74 -10.64 -11.28
CA MET A 206 2.51 -9.87 -11.15
C MET A 206 2.57 -8.87 -10.00
N GLY A 207 3.06 -9.30 -8.83
CA GLY A 207 3.24 -8.45 -7.66
C GLY A 207 4.17 -7.28 -7.93
N ALA A 208 5.32 -7.52 -8.57
CA ALA A 208 6.24 -6.46 -8.96
C ALA A 208 5.61 -5.48 -9.96
N ALA A 209 4.70 -5.94 -10.84
CA ALA A 209 3.97 -5.06 -11.75
C ALA A 209 2.98 -4.15 -11.01
N VAL A 210 2.23 -4.69 -10.04
CA VAL A 210 1.33 -3.90 -9.18
C VAL A 210 2.11 -2.85 -8.40
N VAL A 211 3.25 -3.20 -7.79
CA VAL A 211 4.10 -2.25 -7.05
C VAL A 211 4.55 -1.10 -7.94
N ARG A 212 5.08 -1.40 -9.14
CA ARG A 212 5.46 -0.36 -10.11
C ARG A 212 4.28 0.51 -10.53
N GLY A 213 3.10 -0.09 -10.69
CA GLY A 213 1.88 0.62 -11.04
C GLY A 213 1.46 1.60 -9.96
N ILE A 214 1.37 1.12 -8.71
CA ILE A 214 1.02 1.95 -7.54
C ILE A 214 2.03 3.09 -7.42
N GLN A 215 3.32 2.79 -7.31
CA GLN A 215 4.37 3.78 -7.08
C GLN A 215 4.79 4.57 -8.33
N SER A 216 4.05 4.46 -9.43
CA SER A 216 4.23 5.36 -10.59
C SER A 216 3.74 6.78 -10.31
N TYR A 217 2.92 6.96 -9.27
CA TYR A 217 2.68 8.24 -8.63
C TYR A 217 3.65 8.38 -7.45
N ASN A 218 4.49 9.42 -7.48
CA ASN A 218 5.54 9.63 -6.47
C ASN A 218 4.96 9.86 -5.06
N GLU A 219 3.68 10.23 -4.97
CA GLU A 219 2.96 10.50 -3.73
C GLU A 219 2.33 9.24 -3.10
N SER A 220 2.41 8.08 -3.75
CA SER A 220 1.83 6.84 -3.22
C SER A 220 2.86 5.77 -2.89
N ALA A 221 2.61 5.06 -1.79
CA ALA A 221 3.39 3.91 -1.33
C ALA A 221 2.59 2.61 -1.46
N ALA A 222 3.19 1.59 -2.07
CA ALA A 222 2.69 0.22 -2.03
C ALA A 222 3.21 -0.50 -0.77
N CYS A 223 2.47 -1.50 -0.31
CA CYS A 223 2.76 -2.26 0.89
C CYS A 223 2.65 -3.75 0.61
N MET A 224 3.77 -4.46 0.68
CA MET A 224 3.73 -5.91 0.50
C MET A 224 3.09 -6.57 1.73
N LYS A 225 2.17 -7.51 1.50
CA LYS A 225 1.59 -8.29 2.59
C LYS A 225 1.34 -9.75 2.20
N HIS A 226 1.29 -10.69 3.14
CA HIS A 226 1.58 -10.54 4.57
C HIS A 226 2.93 -11.19 4.83
N TRP A 227 3.94 -10.41 5.21
CA TRP A 227 5.28 -10.91 5.46
C TRP A 227 5.32 -11.78 6.73
N ILE A 228 5.59 -13.09 6.68
CA ILE A 228 5.69 -13.95 5.48
C ILE A 228 5.03 -15.31 5.76
N ALA A 229 4.64 -16.00 4.68
CA ALA A 229 4.09 -17.36 4.70
C ALA A 229 2.74 -17.50 5.40
N TYR A 230 1.93 -16.45 5.36
CA TYR A 230 0.62 -16.43 5.99
C TYR A 230 -0.35 -17.45 5.37
N ALA A 231 -0.22 -17.70 4.05
CA ALA A 231 -0.99 -18.71 3.35
C ALA A 231 -0.50 -20.16 3.56
N TRP A 232 0.54 -20.40 4.39
CA TRP A 232 0.94 -21.76 4.76
C TRP A 232 0.03 -22.31 5.86
N ASN A 233 -1.19 -22.70 5.50
CA ASN A 233 -2.18 -23.16 6.46
C ASN A 233 -2.56 -24.63 6.23
N PRO A 234 -1.96 -25.57 6.99
CA PRO A 234 -2.20 -27.00 6.80
C PRO A 234 -3.68 -27.42 6.88
N THR A 235 -4.51 -26.69 7.63
CA THR A 235 -5.94 -26.99 7.77
C THR A 235 -6.84 -26.13 6.88
N GLY A 236 -6.28 -25.14 6.19
CA GLY A 236 -7.05 -24.14 5.43
C GLY A 236 -7.68 -23.05 6.28
N HIS A 237 -7.55 -23.08 7.62
CA HIS A 237 -8.07 -22.00 8.45
C HIS A 237 -7.17 -20.76 8.38
N ASP A 238 -7.80 -19.60 8.55
CA ASP A 238 -7.08 -18.34 8.59
C ASP A 238 -6.30 -18.19 9.90
N LYS A 239 -5.07 -17.66 9.83
CA LYS A 239 -4.18 -17.47 10.99
C LYS A 239 -3.83 -18.75 11.75
N ASP A 240 -3.80 -19.88 11.03
CA ASP A 240 -3.28 -21.14 11.56
C ASP A 240 -1.80 -21.03 11.96
N GLY A 241 -1.39 -21.88 12.90
CA GLY A 241 0.02 -22.06 13.23
C GLY A 241 0.81 -22.61 12.04
N VAL A 242 1.91 -21.94 11.71
CA VAL A 242 2.79 -22.29 10.59
C VAL A 242 4.01 -23.05 11.10
N THR A 243 4.33 -24.18 10.48
CA THR A 243 5.63 -24.86 10.62
C THR A 243 6.11 -25.23 9.24
N MET A 244 7.26 -24.69 8.85
CA MET A 244 7.80 -24.78 7.49
C MET A 244 9.32 -24.88 7.53
N SER A 245 9.92 -25.53 6.54
CA SER A 245 11.37 -25.60 6.41
C SER A 245 11.93 -24.29 5.82
N ASP A 246 13.19 -23.96 6.12
CA ASP A 246 13.88 -22.83 5.47
C ASP A 246 13.89 -22.99 3.95
N PHE A 247 13.95 -24.23 3.45
CA PHE A 247 13.91 -24.52 2.03
C PHE A 247 12.59 -24.06 1.41
N ASP A 248 11.45 -24.45 1.98
CA ASP A 248 10.13 -24.07 1.46
C ASP A 248 9.89 -22.56 1.62
N LEU A 249 10.31 -21.97 2.75
CA LEU A 249 10.21 -20.53 2.97
C LEU A 249 10.95 -19.74 1.88
N LEU A 250 12.21 -20.09 1.63
CA LEU A 250 13.10 -19.35 0.73
C LEU A 250 12.82 -19.61 -0.75
N ASN A 251 12.30 -20.79 -1.11
CA ASN A 251 12.04 -21.15 -2.51
C ASN A 251 10.57 -20.90 -2.93
N THR A 252 9.63 -20.86 -1.97
CA THR A 252 8.20 -20.69 -2.28
C THR A 252 7.70 -19.29 -1.93
N TYR A 253 7.85 -18.83 -0.68
CA TYR A 253 7.23 -17.58 -0.24
C TYR A 253 8.11 -16.35 -0.43
N PHE A 254 9.41 -16.46 -0.13
CA PHE A 254 10.34 -15.34 -0.23
C PHE A 254 10.45 -14.70 -1.63
N PRO A 255 10.40 -15.44 -2.76
CA PRO A 255 10.64 -14.86 -4.08
C PRO A 255 9.72 -13.69 -4.45
N SER A 256 8.42 -13.76 -4.13
CA SER A 256 7.44 -12.72 -4.50
C SER A 256 7.71 -11.42 -3.76
N PHE A 257 7.99 -11.48 -2.46
CA PHE A 257 8.36 -10.31 -1.66
C PHE A 257 9.71 -9.74 -2.08
N LYS A 258 10.70 -10.60 -2.37
CA LYS A 258 11.99 -10.14 -2.91
C LYS A 258 11.79 -9.37 -4.22
N ALA A 259 10.94 -9.87 -5.12
CA ALA A 259 10.66 -9.20 -6.39
C ALA A 259 10.00 -7.83 -6.20
N ALA A 260 9.15 -7.65 -5.17
CA ALA A 260 8.61 -6.35 -4.80
C ALA A 260 9.69 -5.39 -4.28
N VAL A 261 10.56 -5.86 -3.38
CA VAL A 261 11.69 -5.06 -2.86
C VAL A 261 12.66 -4.67 -3.99
N ASP A 262 12.97 -5.59 -4.90
CA ASP A 262 13.88 -5.36 -6.04
C ASP A 262 13.39 -4.25 -6.98
N VAL A 263 12.07 -3.97 -7.02
CA VAL A 263 11.48 -2.89 -7.82
C VAL A 263 11.22 -1.61 -7.02
N GLY A 264 11.78 -1.50 -5.82
CA GLY A 264 11.76 -0.28 -5.01
C GLY A 264 10.49 -0.09 -4.19
N LEU A 265 9.86 -1.17 -3.73
CA LEU A 265 8.76 -1.12 -2.76
C LEU A 265 9.12 -0.22 -1.55
N LEU A 266 8.18 0.62 -1.13
CA LEU A 266 8.37 1.56 -0.02
C LEU A 266 7.97 1.02 1.36
N THR A 267 7.03 0.07 1.46
CA THR A 267 6.51 -0.44 2.75
C THR A 267 6.21 -1.93 2.77
#